data_AF-A0A4R7ES71-F1
#
_entry.id   AF-A0A4R7ES71-F1
#
_cell.length_a   1.000
_cell.length_b   1.000
_cell.length_c   1.000
_cell.angle_alpha   90.00
_cell.angle_beta   90.00
_cell.angle_gamma   90.00
#
_symmetry.space_group_name_H-M   'P 1'
#
loop_
_entity.id
_entity.type
_entity.pdbx_description
1 polymer ?
#
loop_
_entity_poly.entity_id
_entity_poly.type
_entity_poly.pdbx_seq_one_letter_code
_entity_poly.pdbx_strand_id
1 'polypeptide(L)'
;MTAEQYIDSLSEKDQNIISCFRHIILKNDQSVSEKFGKLMKNPNTFCYYEQDVFKYGLTVSKNHFSFHSLVLYSNPELMEELTTELQKVKFQKGCINFKNLDNFPIPNFEKHIKASAAIDFSPVIQHYQNKK
;
A
#
# COMPACT_ATOMS: atom_id res chain seq x y z
N MET A 1 -14.58 9.44 12.02
CA MET A 1 -14.60 9.52 10.55
C MET A 1 -14.50 8.11 10.01
N THR A 2 -15.44 7.68 9.17
CA THR A 2 -15.40 6.38 8.47
C THR A 2 -14.52 6.45 7.23
N ALA A 3 -14.28 5.31 6.59
CA ALA A 3 -13.56 5.23 5.32
C ALA A 3 -14.26 6.04 4.22
N GLU A 4 -15.58 5.91 4.13
CA GLU A 4 -16.44 6.56 3.13
C GLU A 4 -16.43 8.07 3.33
N GLN A 5 -16.65 8.53 4.57
CA GLN A 5 -16.59 9.95 4.92
C GLN A 5 -15.23 10.58 4.59
N TYR A 6 -14.14 9.81 4.75
CA TYR A 6 -12.82 10.29 4.37
C TYR A 6 -12.68 10.42 2.86
N ILE A 7 -13.11 9.43 2.09
CA ILE A 7 -13.07 9.45 0.62
C ILE A 7 -13.88 10.63 0.09
N ASP A 8 -15.11 10.81 0.59
CA ASP A 8 -15.99 11.91 0.17
C ASP A 8 -15.37 13.30 0.46
N SER A 9 -14.45 13.39 1.42
CA SER A 9 -13.72 14.63 1.74
C SER A 9 -12.54 14.93 0.80
N LEU A 10 -12.10 13.95 0.00
CA LEU A 10 -11.00 14.10 -0.95
C LEU A 10 -11.46 14.76 -2.25
N SER A 11 -10.51 15.29 -3.02
CA SER A 11 -10.80 15.74 -4.39
C SER A 11 -11.22 14.56 -5.27
N GLU A 12 -12.04 14.79 -6.29
CA GLU A 12 -12.48 13.74 -7.23
C GLU A 12 -11.31 12.94 -7.83
N LYS A 13 -10.22 13.64 -8.16
CA LYS A 13 -8.98 13.02 -8.62
C LYS A 13 -8.41 12.05 -7.57
N ASP A 14 -8.32 12.48 -6.32
CA ASP A 14 -7.72 11.68 -5.25
C ASP A 14 -8.64 10.50 -4.86
N GLN A 15 -9.96 10.71 -4.89
CA GLN A 15 -10.96 9.65 -4.73
C GLN A 15 -10.77 8.55 -5.77
N ASN A 16 -10.62 8.92 -7.03
CA ASN A 16 -10.44 7.98 -8.14
C ASN A 16 -9.14 7.18 -7.98
N ILE A 17 -8.03 7.84 -7.65
CA ILE A 17 -6.73 7.18 -7.46
C ILE A 17 -6.78 6.20 -6.28
N ILE A 18 -7.26 6.65 -5.11
CA ILE A 18 -7.35 5.80 -3.92
C ILE A 18 -8.29 4.64 -4.15
N SER A 19 -9.49 4.87 -4.69
CA SER A 19 -10.46 3.80 -4.92
C SER A 19 -9.94 2.76 -5.91
N CYS A 20 -9.24 3.21 -6.97
CA CYS A 20 -8.58 2.32 -7.92
C CYS A 20 -7.53 1.43 -7.23
N PHE A 21 -6.64 2.02 -6.44
CA PHE A 21 -5.56 1.27 -5.79
C PHE A 21 -6.11 0.33 -4.72
N ARG A 22 -7.11 0.76 -3.94
CA ARG A 22 -7.82 -0.10 -2.98
C ARG A 22 -8.41 -1.32 -3.66
N HIS A 23 -9.11 -1.12 -4.79
CA HIS A 23 -9.70 -2.21 -5.56
C HIS A 23 -8.63 -3.18 -6.08
N ILE A 24 -7.50 -2.68 -6.59
CA ILE A 24 -6.40 -3.52 -7.09
C ILE A 24 -5.82 -4.38 -5.97
N ILE A 25 -5.62 -3.84 -4.77
CA ILE A 25 -5.13 -4.61 -3.61
C ILE A 25 -6.09 -5.77 -3.32
N LEU A 26 -7.36 -5.46 -3.04
CA LEU A 26 -8.36 -6.45 -2.63
C LEU A 26 -8.65 -7.50 -3.72
N LYS A 27 -8.53 -7.12 -4.99
CA LYS A 27 -8.72 -8.04 -6.12
C LYS A 27 -7.58 -9.04 -6.25
N ASN A 28 -6.33 -8.62 -6.02
CA ASN A 28 -5.14 -9.41 -6.33
C ASN A 28 -4.48 -10.05 -5.11
N ASP A 29 -4.74 -9.54 -3.91
CA ASP A 29 -4.33 -10.16 -2.66
C ASP A 29 -5.57 -10.47 -1.82
N GLN A 30 -6.04 -11.71 -1.91
CA GLN A 30 -7.21 -12.19 -1.15
C GLN A 30 -6.86 -12.61 0.29
N SER A 31 -5.57 -12.61 0.65
CA SER A 31 -5.12 -12.95 2.01
C SER A 31 -5.32 -11.78 2.99
N VAL A 32 -5.48 -10.57 2.47
CA VAL A 32 -5.58 -9.36 3.29
C VAL A 32 -7.01 -8.92 3.55
N SER A 33 -7.21 -8.32 4.71
CA SER A 33 -8.42 -7.57 5.06
C SER A 33 -8.12 -6.08 5.19
N GLU A 34 -8.99 -5.23 4.64
CA GLU A 34 -8.86 -3.77 4.77
C GLU A 34 -9.43 -3.30 6.13
N LYS A 35 -8.70 -2.41 6.79
CA LYS A 35 -9.14 -1.64 7.96
C LYS A 35 -8.76 -0.18 7.76
N PHE A 36 -9.73 0.72 7.89
CA PHE A 36 -9.45 2.16 7.87
C PHE A 36 -9.03 2.64 9.26
N GLY A 37 -7.91 3.34 9.35
CA GLY A 37 -7.44 3.86 10.63
C GLY A 37 -6.05 4.47 10.57
N LYS A 38 -5.39 4.47 11.73
CA LYS A 38 -4.10 5.14 11.91
C LYS A 38 -2.92 4.27 11.49
N LEU A 39 -2.02 4.83 10.71
CA LEU A 39 -0.68 4.29 10.45
C LEU A 39 0.36 5.35 10.79
N MET A 40 1.27 5.03 11.71
CA MET A 40 2.28 5.96 12.22
C MET A 40 1.64 7.29 12.70
N LYS A 41 1.96 8.42 12.05
CA LYS A 41 1.41 9.75 12.36
C LYS A 41 0.15 10.08 11.56
N ASN A 42 -0.20 9.30 10.53
CA ASN A 42 -1.36 9.56 9.71
C ASN A 42 -2.60 8.88 10.30
N PRO A 43 -3.64 9.63 10.75
CA PRO A 43 -4.86 9.03 11.29
C PRO A 43 -5.79 8.43 10.22
N ASN A 44 -5.57 8.74 8.94
CA ASN A 44 -6.46 8.40 7.83
C ASN A 44 -5.71 7.55 6.80
N THR A 45 -5.62 6.25 7.08
CA THR A 45 -4.92 5.26 6.25
C THR A 45 -5.84 4.09 5.93
N PHE A 46 -5.83 3.64 4.69
CA PHE A 46 -6.37 2.33 4.33
C PHE A 46 -5.29 1.29 4.57
N CYS A 47 -5.40 0.56 5.67
CA CYS A 47 -4.44 -0.47 6.07
C CYS A 47 -4.94 -1.85 5.67
N TYR A 48 -4.03 -2.73 5.25
CA TYR A 48 -4.33 -4.09 4.83
C TYR A 48 -3.55 -5.06 5.69
N TYR A 49 -4.26 -6.04 6.26
CA TYR A 49 -3.71 -6.98 7.22
C TYR A 49 -3.87 -8.42 6.76
N GLU A 50 -2.80 -9.18 6.82
CA GLU A 50 -2.81 -10.63 6.70
C GLU A 50 -2.62 -11.23 8.10
N GLN A 51 -3.59 -12.02 8.58
CA GLN A 51 -3.58 -12.60 9.92
C GLN A 51 -3.26 -11.58 11.04
N ASP A 52 -3.91 -10.41 10.99
CA ASP A 52 -3.73 -9.27 11.90
C ASP A 52 -2.33 -8.62 11.89
N VAL A 53 -1.45 -9.00 10.96
CA VAL A 53 -0.17 -8.35 10.73
C VAL A 53 -0.29 -7.42 9.54
N PHE A 54 0.14 -6.17 9.73
CA PHE A 54 0.11 -5.16 8.67
C PHE A 54 0.91 -5.63 7.47
N LYS A 55 0.35 -5.51 6.27
CA LYS A 55 1.02 -5.88 5.01
C LYS A 55 1.20 -4.67 4.12
N TYR A 56 0.11 -3.91 3.92
CA TYR A 56 0.10 -2.70 3.07
C TYR A 56 -0.64 -1.52 3.72
N GLY A 57 -0.33 -0.31 3.26
CA GLY A 57 -1.05 0.90 3.64
C GLY A 57 -1.12 1.93 2.51
N LEU A 58 -2.27 2.56 2.33
CA LEU A 58 -2.45 3.68 1.39
C LEU A 58 -2.84 4.94 2.16
N THR A 59 -2.09 6.02 1.93
CA THR A 59 -2.38 7.34 2.52
C THR A 59 -2.46 8.42 1.46
N VAL A 60 -3.29 9.44 1.74
CA VAL A 60 -3.31 10.69 0.99
C VAL A 60 -2.75 11.80 1.86
N SER A 61 -1.80 12.54 1.32
CA SER A 61 -1.28 13.79 1.86
C SER A 61 -1.60 14.93 0.89
N LYS A 62 -1.49 16.18 1.35
CA LYS A 62 -1.84 17.38 0.55
C LYS A 62 -1.23 17.40 -0.86
N ASN A 63 -0.03 16.84 -1.04
CA ASN A 63 0.74 16.93 -2.28
C ASN A 63 1.14 15.58 -2.89
N HIS A 64 0.82 14.46 -2.24
CA HIS A 64 1.26 13.13 -2.68
C HIS A 64 0.42 12.03 -2.02
N PHE A 65 0.48 10.86 -2.62
CA PHE A 65 0.05 9.59 -2.07
C PHE A 65 1.27 8.84 -1.54
N SER A 66 1.06 8.01 -0.53
CA SER A 66 2.08 7.07 -0.06
C SER A 66 1.52 5.66 -0.05
N PHE A 67 2.23 4.75 -0.70
CA PHE A 67 2.01 3.32 -0.59
C PHE A 67 3.07 2.72 0.33
N HIS A 68 2.64 2.18 1.46
CA HIS A 68 3.45 1.48 2.44
C HIS A 68 3.33 -0.02 2.19
N SER A 69 4.46 -0.74 2.17
CA SER A 69 4.48 -2.18 1.97
C SER A 69 5.57 -2.82 2.83
N LEU A 70 5.16 -3.67 3.78
CA LEU A 70 6.11 -4.50 4.53
C LEU A 70 6.70 -5.61 3.67
N VAL A 71 6.03 -5.98 2.58
CA VAL A 71 6.59 -6.92 1.59
C VAL A 71 7.78 -6.28 0.89
N LEU A 72 7.68 -5.03 0.41
CA LEU A 72 8.82 -4.29 -0.13
C LEU A 72 9.96 -4.15 0.89
N TYR A 73 9.61 -3.92 2.15
CA TYR A 73 10.62 -3.79 3.22
C TYR A 73 11.41 -5.08 3.44
N SER A 74 10.76 -6.24 3.31
CA SER A 74 11.35 -7.56 3.59
C SER A 74 11.92 -8.26 2.36
N ASN A 75 11.64 -7.76 1.15
CA ASN A 75 12.05 -8.38 -0.11
C ASN A 75 12.79 -7.36 -1.00
N PRO A 76 14.13 -7.27 -0.89
CA PRO A 76 14.94 -6.32 -1.65
C PRO A 76 14.80 -6.46 -3.17
N GLU A 77 14.63 -7.67 -3.68
CA GLU A 77 14.48 -7.95 -5.12
C GLU A 77 13.24 -7.24 -5.70
N LEU A 78 12.09 -7.32 -5.02
CA LEU A 78 10.89 -6.58 -5.42
C LEU A 78 11.09 -5.07 -5.39
N MET A 79 11.88 -4.58 -4.42
CA MET A 79 12.19 -3.16 -4.34
C MET A 79 13.07 -2.72 -5.50
N GLU A 80 14.05 -3.54 -5.89
CA GLU A 80 14.93 -3.29 -7.03
C GLU A 80 14.15 -3.26 -8.34
N GLU A 81 13.35 -4.29 -8.62
CA GLU A 81 12.51 -4.36 -9.84
C GLU A 81 11.62 -3.12 -9.98
N LEU A 82 10.93 -2.75 -8.90
CA LEU A 82 10.01 -1.62 -8.92
C LEU A 82 10.75 -0.29 -9.04
N THR A 83 11.97 -0.18 -8.53
CA THR A 83 12.82 1.01 -8.68
C THR A 83 13.31 1.17 -10.12
N THR A 84 13.59 0.06 -10.82
CA THR A 84 13.92 0.11 -12.26
C THR A 84 12.74 0.55 -13.11
N GLU A 85 11.53 0.13 -12.76
CA GLU A 85 10.30 0.48 -13.49
C GLU A 85 9.81 1.91 -13.22
N LEU A 86 9.96 2.39 -11.99
CA LEU A 86 9.41 3.68 -11.55
C LEU A 86 10.50 4.73 -11.36
N GLN A 87 10.76 5.53 -12.39
CA GLN A 87 11.79 6.57 -12.34
C GLN A 87 11.30 7.91 -11.74
N LYS A 88 9.99 8.08 -11.56
CA LYS A 88 9.36 9.36 -11.14
C LYS A 88 8.77 9.34 -9.73
N VAL A 89 9.09 8.32 -8.93
CA VAL A 89 8.62 8.19 -7.54
C VAL A 89 9.76 8.35 -6.55
N LYS A 90 9.42 8.71 -5.32
CA LYS A 90 10.40 8.73 -4.22
C LYS A 90 10.24 7.47 -3.38
N PHE A 91 11.23 6.59 -3.46
CA PHE A 91 11.35 5.44 -2.59
C PHE A 91 11.87 5.87 -1.20
N GLN A 92 11.27 5.28 -0.17
CA GLN A 92 11.72 5.31 1.22
C GLN A 92 11.72 3.86 1.73
N LYS A 93 12.19 3.64 2.96
CA LYS A 93 12.26 2.31 3.56
C LYS A 93 10.84 1.68 3.66
N GLY A 94 10.50 0.79 2.72
CA GLY A 94 9.17 0.17 2.63
C GLY A 94 8.01 1.10 2.25
N CYS A 95 8.30 2.25 1.63
CA CYS A 95 7.27 3.22 1.22
C CYS A 95 7.60 3.85 -0.13
N ILE A 96 6.57 4.13 -0.93
CA ILE A 96 6.66 4.79 -2.23
C ILE A 96 5.76 6.01 -2.21
N ASN A 97 6.34 7.19 -2.43
CA ASN A 97 5.59 8.43 -2.57
C ASN A 97 5.44 8.81 -4.05
N PHE A 98 4.21 9.09 -4.46
CA PHE A 98 3.85 9.40 -5.85
C PHE A 98 2.75 10.48 -5.89
N LYS A 99 2.64 11.26 -6.97
CA LYS A 99 1.67 12.38 -7.05
C LYS A 99 0.43 12.08 -7.90
N ASN A 100 0.55 11.14 -8.81
CA ASN A 100 -0.47 10.78 -9.79
C ASN A 100 -0.15 9.42 -10.42
N LEU A 101 -1.03 8.97 -11.31
CA LEU A 101 -0.88 7.71 -12.02
C LEU A 101 0.27 7.72 -13.04
N ASP A 102 0.79 8.88 -13.45
CA ASP A 102 1.99 8.92 -14.30
C ASP A 102 3.27 8.60 -13.51
N ASN A 103 3.25 8.84 -12.19
CA ASN A 103 4.34 8.49 -11.30
C ASN A 103 4.27 7.01 -10.91
N PHE A 104 3.08 6.52 -10.59
CA PHE A 104 2.84 5.11 -10.29
C PHE A 104 1.69 4.57 -11.15
N PRO A 105 2.00 4.06 -12.35
CA PRO A 105 0.97 3.56 -13.27
C PRO A 105 0.25 2.35 -12.72
N ILE A 106 -1.05 2.25 -13.03
CA ILE A 106 -1.92 1.14 -12.62
C ILE A 106 -1.31 -0.24 -12.97
N PRO A 107 -0.77 -0.47 -14.18
CA PRO A 107 -0.18 -1.78 -14.50
C PRO A 107 1.01 -2.15 -13.62
N ASN A 108 1.87 -1.18 -13.28
CA ASN A 108 3.00 -1.41 -12.38
C ASN A 108 2.53 -1.70 -10.95
N PHE A 109 1.52 -0.97 -10.47
CA PHE A 109 0.93 -1.21 -9.16
C PHE A 109 0.28 -2.60 -9.09
N GLU A 110 -0.52 -2.98 -10.10
CA GLU A 110 -1.14 -4.30 -10.16
C GLU A 110 -0.12 -5.43 -10.24
N LYS A 111 0.91 -5.29 -11.09
CA LYS A 111 2.04 -6.23 -11.15
C LYS A 111 2.70 -6.39 -9.77
N HIS A 112 2.96 -5.28 -9.09
CA HIS A 112 3.57 -5.28 -7.77
C HIS A 112 2.71 -5.98 -6.71
N ILE A 113 1.40 -5.72 -6.67
CA ILE A 113 0.49 -6.40 -5.73
C ILE A 113 0.45 -7.90 -6.00
N LYS A 114 0.36 -8.34 -7.26
CA LYS A 114 0.39 -9.78 -7.60
C LYS A 114 1.66 -10.45 -7.12
N ALA A 115 2.81 -9.83 -7.39
CA ALA A 115 4.09 -10.36 -6.94
C ALA A 115 4.19 -10.38 -5.40
N SER A 116 3.69 -9.34 -4.74
CA SER A 116 3.67 -9.26 -3.28
C SER A 116 2.73 -10.27 -2.61
N ALA A 117 1.60 -10.59 -3.26
CA ALA A 117 0.65 -11.59 -2.79
C ALA A 117 1.19 -13.03 -2.92
N ALA A 118 2.09 -13.27 -3.89
CA ALA A 118 2.71 -14.57 -4.10
C ALA A 118 3.85 -14.89 -3.11
N ILE A 119 4.33 -13.90 -2.36
CA ILE A 119 5.39 -14.08 -1.36
C ILE A 119 4.81 -14.65 -0.08
N ASP A 120 5.48 -15.67 0.46
CA ASP A 120 5.18 -16.22 1.77
C ASP A 120 5.41 -15.17 2.87
N PHE A 121 4.32 -14.62 3.39
CA PHE A 121 4.34 -13.61 4.45
C PHE A 121 4.38 -14.22 5.86
N SER A 122 4.29 -15.55 5.98
CA SER A 122 4.31 -16.28 7.26
C SER A 122 5.52 -15.95 8.14
N PRO A 123 6.75 -15.82 7.62
CA PRO A 123 7.91 -15.47 8.44
C PRO A 123 7.77 -14.10 9.12
N VAL A 124 7.17 -13.13 8.41
CA VAL A 124 6.88 -11.80 8.96
C VAL A 124 5.78 -11.92 10.02
N ILE A 125 4.72 -12.67 9.73
CA ILE A 125 3.62 -12.89 10.68
C ILE A 125 4.15 -13.46 12.00
N GLN A 126 4.94 -14.54 11.93
CA GLN A 126 5.54 -15.19 13.08
C GLN A 126 6.44 -14.24 13.88
N HIS A 127 7.25 -13.42 13.22
CA HIS A 127 8.10 -12.43 13.88
C HIS A 127 7.31 -11.44 14.75
N TYR A 128 6.14 -10.99 14.29
CA TYR A 128 5.29 -10.06 15.04
C TYR A 128 4.42 -10.75 16.10
N GLN A 129 4.02 -11.99 15.87
CA GLN A 129 3.25 -12.77 16.85
C GLN A 129 4.12 -13.17 18.05
N ASN A 130 5.39 -13.56 17.83
CA ASN A 130 6.32 -13.95 18.90
C ASN A 130 6.79 -12.77 19.78
N LYS A 131 6.44 -11.54 19.42
CA LYS A 131 6.75 -10.32 20.18
C LYS A 131 5.58 -9.83 21.05
N LYS A 132 4.43 -10.48 20.98
CA LYS A 132 3.29 -10.27 21.88
C LYS A 132 3.42 -11.19 23.09
#